data_AF-A0A918EVN5-F1
#
_entry.id   AF-A0A918EVN5-F1
#
_cell.length_a   1.000
_cell.length_b   1.000
_cell.length_c   1.000
_cell.angle_alpha   90.00
_cell.angle_beta   90.00
_cell.angle_gamma   90.00
#
_symmetry.space_group_name_H-M   'P 1'
#
loop_
_entity.id
_entity.type
_entity.pdbx_description
1 polymer ?
#
loop_
_entity_poly.entity_id
_entity_poly.type
_entity_poly.pdbx_seq_one_letter_code
_entity_poly.pdbx_strand_id
1 'polypeptide(L)'
;MDWRDVRVPGTFCDIPGLITFHGDRATATSRTWGQVDLSREPEPTYGDIGGDRRPEAALGVECNNGGGTAAGQLAFGSVIFAGDRGRLTVLQSITPRQQPPGQRPTLLSEVRMERGRTEVGELWYRPREATCCPTGTAVTVWVLGDGRPTPRPPRITS
;
A
#
# COMPACT_ATOMS: atom_id res chain seq x y z
N MET A 1 16.64 11.35 1.80
CA MET A 1 15.38 11.43 1.04
C MET A 1 14.43 12.28 1.85
N ASP A 2 13.68 13.18 1.23
CA ASP A 2 12.70 14.00 1.96
C ASP A 2 11.33 13.34 1.92
N TRP A 3 10.84 12.93 3.09
CA TRP A 3 9.54 12.30 3.28
C TRP A 3 8.48 13.26 3.83
N ARG A 4 8.84 14.53 4.06
CA ARG A 4 7.92 15.53 4.64
C ARG A 4 6.79 15.90 3.69
N ASP A 5 7.09 15.97 2.39
CA ASP A 5 6.15 16.33 1.31
C ASP A 5 6.14 15.24 0.21
N VAL A 6 5.97 13.99 0.61
CA VAL A 6 5.96 12.86 -0.33
C VAL A 6 4.70 12.85 -1.18
N ARG A 7 4.87 12.54 -2.48
CA ARG A 7 3.77 12.42 -3.44
C ARG A 7 3.49 10.95 -3.73
N VAL A 8 2.26 10.53 -3.49
CA VAL A 8 1.79 9.14 -3.62
C VAL A 8 0.68 9.05 -4.67
N PRO A 9 0.67 8.04 -5.56
CA PRO A 9 -0.46 7.83 -6.46
C PRO A 9 -1.75 7.52 -5.69
N GLY A 10 -2.82 8.26 -5.98
CA GLY A 10 -4.11 8.13 -5.30
C GLY A 10 -4.92 6.89 -5.68
N THR A 11 -4.44 6.09 -6.65
CA THR A 11 -5.16 4.93 -7.18
C THR A 11 -5.53 3.88 -6.13
N PHE A 12 -4.78 3.74 -5.03
CA PHE A 12 -5.11 2.81 -3.96
C PHE A 12 -6.43 3.15 -3.23
N CYS A 13 -6.83 4.43 -3.24
CA CYS A 13 -8.10 4.90 -2.70
C CYS A 13 -9.00 5.54 -3.77
N ASP A 14 -8.82 5.18 -5.04
CA ASP A 14 -9.61 5.71 -6.16
C ASP A 14 -9.65 7.25 -6.23
N ILE A 15 -8.54 7.88 -5.85
CA ILE A 15 -8.31 9.32 -5.95
C ILE A 15 -7.57 9.60 -7.26
N PRO A 16 -8.04 10.54 -8.10
CA PRO A 16 -7.33 10.93 -9.31
C PRO A 16 -5.98 11.58 -9.02
N GLY A 17 -4.93 11.16 -9.73
CA GLY A 17 -3.63 11.80 -9.70
C GLY A 17 -2.77 11.47 -8.47
N LEU A 18 -1.96 12.43 -8.04
CA LEU A 18 -1.03 12.30 -6.93
C LEU A 18 -1.55 13.04 -5.70
N ILE A 19 -1.43 12.40 -4.54
CA ILE A 19 -1.70 12.94 -3.22
C ILE A 19 -0.37 13.44 -2.65
N THR A 20 -0.35 14.65 -2.11
CA THR A 20 0.78 15.15 -1.32
C THR A 20 0.46 14.95 0.16
N PHE A 21 1.30 14.19 0.86
CA PHE A 21 1.25 14.09 2.31
C PHE A 21 2.05 15.23 2.92
N HIS A 22 1.50 15.86 3.96
CA HIS A 22 2.23 16.81 4.80
C HIS A 22 2.45 16.16 6.16
N GLY A 23 3.68 15.74 6.43
CA GLY A 23 3.95 14.83 7.54
C GLY A 23 3.40 13.45 7.22
N ASP A 24 2.55 12.89 8.08
CA ASP A 24 1.95 11.55 7.97
C ASP A 24 0.50 11.56 7.47
N ARG A 25 -0.07 12.73 7.15
CA ARG A 25 -1.49 12.89 6.78
C ARG A 25 -1.72 13.67 5.50
N ALA A 26 -2.87 13.40 4.89
CA ALA A 26 -3.46 14.16 3.80
C ALA A 26 -4.99 14.03 3.81
N THR A 27 -5.66 14.89 3.06
CA THR A 27 -7.08 14.76 2.72
C THR A 27 -7.25 14.86 1.21
N ALA A 28 -8.24 14.15 0.67
CA ALA A 28 -8.52 14.15 -0.77
C ALA A 28 -9.97 13.75 -1.06
N THR A 29 -10.36 13.82 -2.34
CA THR A 29 -11.66 13.35 -2.82
C THR A 29 -11.48 12.06 -3.62
N SER A 30 -11.97 10.95 -3.07
CA SER A 30 -12.12 9.67 -3.76
C SER A 30 -13.36 9.69 -4.66
N ARG A 31 -13.25 9.09 -5.85
CA ARG A 31 -14.42 8.91 -6.74
C ARG A 31 -15.42 7.89 -6.20
N THR A 32 -14.97 6.98 -5.34
CA THR A 32 -15.82 5.94 -4.73
C THR A 32 -16.47 6.40 -3.43
N TRP A 33 -15.73 7.09 -2.56
CA TRP A 33 -16.20 7.38 -1.19
C TRP A 33 -16.40 8.87 -0.87
N GLY A 34 -16.13 9.78 -1.81
CA GLY A 34 -16.18 11.22 -1.55
C GLY A 34 -14.95 11.71 -0.77
N GLN A 35 -15.14 12.61 0.19
CA GLN A 35 -14.03 13.12 1.00
C GLN A 35 -13.46 12.01 1.90
N VAL A 36 -12.14 11.85 1.88
CA VAL A 36 -11.41 10.84 2.65
C VAL A 36 -10.20 11.44 3.32
N ASP A 37 -9.86 10.88 4.48
CA ASP A 37 -8.64 11.14 5.21
C ASP A 37 -7.63 10.05 4.89
N LEU A 38 -6.36 10.44 4.80
CA LEU A 38 -5.27 9.58 4.37
C LEU A 38 -4.17 9.63 5.41
N SER A 39 -3.61 8.46 5.73
CA SER A 39 -2.45 8.31 6.60
C SER A 39 -1.35 7.51 5.89
N ARG A 40 -0.12 7.71 6.32
CA ARG A 40 1.01 6.86 5.94
C ARG A 40 1.75 6.36 7.16
N GLU A 41 2.50 5.28 7.00
CA GLU A 41 3.44 4.84 8.02
C GLU A 41 4.52 5.92 8.26
N PRO A 42 4.98 6.09 9.51
CA PRO A 42 5.96 7.11 9.84
C PRO A 42 7.31 6.85 9.15
N GLU A 43 7.70 5.57 9.08
CA GLU A 43 8.97 5.12 8.52
C GLU A 43 8.74 4.11 7.39
N PRO A 44 9.45 4.26 6.25
CA PRO A 44 9.40 3.28 5.19
C PRO A 44 10.25 2.05 5.51
N THR A 45 9.86 0.91 4.94
CA THR A 45 10.69 -0.31 4.91
C THR A 45 11.65 -0.23 3.72
N TYR A 46 12.90 -0.68 3.87
CA TYR A 46 13.92 -0.61 2.81
C TYR A 46 14.34 -2.00 2.29
N GLY A 47 14.73 -2.07 1.02
CA GLY A 47 15.29 -3.28 0.38
C GLY A 47 15.78 -3.00 -1.04
N ASP A 48 16.38 -3.99 -1.70
CA ASP A 48 17.07 -3.82 -3.00
C ASP A 48 16.36 -4.64 -4.09
N ILE A 49 15.33 -4.06 -4.69
CA ILE A 49 14.58 -4.61 -5.82
C ILE A 49 15.40 -4.49 -7.10
N GLY A 50 16.12 -3.38 -7.29
CA GLY A 50 16.95 -3.16 -8.48
C GLY A 50 18.12 -4.15 -8.59
N GLY A 51 18.61 -4.66 -7.47
CA GLY A 51 19.84 -5.45 -7.39
C GLY A 51 21.10 -4.62 -7.67
N ASP A 52 21.02 -3.29 -7.54
CA ASP A 52 22.09 -2.34 -7.82
C ASP A 52 22.78 -1.84 -6.54
N ARG A 53 22.41 -2.40 -5.38
CA ARG A 53 22.84 -2.01 -4.03
C ARG A 53 22.38 -0.61 -3.61
N ARG A 54 21.34 -0.07 -4.25
CA ARG A 54 20.64 1.14 -3.79
C ARG A 54 19.29 0.73 -3.22
N PRO A 55 19.00 1.04 -1.95
CA PRO A 55 17.75 0.61 -1.37
C PRO A 55 16.57 1.42 -1.95
N GLU A 56 15.56 0.71 -2.44
CA GLU A 56 14.20 1.20 -2.58
C GLU A 56 13.51 1.26 -1.21
N ALA A 57 12.46 2.08 -1.14
CA ALA A 57 11.68 2.32 0.05
C ALA A 57 10.20 2.00 -0.18
N ALA A 58 9.63 1.11 0.62
CA ALA A 58 8.20 0.83 0.67
C ALA A 58 7.54 1.67 1.76
N LEU A 59 6.51 2.42 1.40
CA LEU A 59 5.74 3.26 2.32
C LEU A 59 4.29 2.75 2.39
N GLY A 60 3.87 2.25 3.55
CA GLY A 60 2.48 1.91 3.80
C GLY A 60 1.58 3.14 3.80
N VAL A 61 0.42 3.04 3.15
CA VAL A 61 -0.61 4.09 3.09
C VAL A 61 -1.98 3.51 3.37
N GLU A 62 -2.82 4.32 4.03
CA GLU A 62 -4.17 3.96 4.44
C GLU A 62 -5.14 5.08 4.05
N CYS A 63 -6.34 4.67 3.66
CA CYS A 63 -7.45 5.55 3.36
C CYS A 63 -8.62 5.27 4.28
N ASN A 64 -9.19 6.31 4.85
CA ASN A 64 -10.27 6.21 5.81
C ASN A 64 -11.34 7.31 5.62
N ASN A 65 -12.51 7.09 6.18
CA ASN A 65 -13.66 8.00 6.07
C ASN A 65 -13.67 9.14 7.11
N GLY A 66 -12.57 9.33 7.87
CA GLY A 66 -12.46 10.34 8.94
C GLY A 66 -13.18 10.00 10.24
N GLY A 67 -13.82 8.83 10.34
CA GLY A 67 -14.60 8.42 11.52
C GLY A 67 -13.77 7.99 12.73
N GLY A 68 -12.44 7.94 12.62
CA GLY A 68 -11.51 7.67 13.74
C GLY A 68 -11.58 6.26 14.36
N THR A 69 -12.33 5.34 13.75
CA THR A 69 -12.44 3.94 14.21
C THR A 69 -11.95 2.98 13.13
N ALA A 70 -11.62 1.75 13.50
CA ALA A 70 -11.23 0.71 12.54
C ALA A 70 -12.34 0.43 11.50
N ALA A 71 -13.61 0.67 11.85
CA ALA A 71 -14.73 0.56 10.91
C ALA A 71 -14.69 1.62 9.79
N GLY A 72 -13.92 2.71 9.99
CA GLY A 72 -13.73 3.77 9.00
C GLY A 72 -12.67 3.48 7.94
N GLN A 73 -11.96 2.36 8.02
CA GLN A 73 -10.92 1.97 7.07
C GLN A 73 -11.56 1.59 5.73
N LEU A 74 -11.07 2.18 4.64
CA LEU A 74 -11.61 2.01 3.29
C LEU A 74 -10.66 1.25 2.36
N ALA A 75 -9.36 1.52 2.45
CA ALA A 75 -8.35 0.87 1.62
C ALA A 75 -6.95 0.96 2.24
N PHE A 76 -6.11 -0.02 1.94
CA PHE A 76 -4.68 -0.03 2.25
C PHE A 76 -3.86 -0.15 0.97
N GLY A 77 -2.64 0.35 1.01
CA GLY A 77 -1.67 0.21 -0.06
C GLY A 77 -0.24 0.34 0.44
N SER A 78 0.70 0.05 -0.44
CA SER A 78 2.11 0.36 -0.22
C SER A 78 2.68 0.94 -1.50
N VAL A 79 3.49 1.99 -1.38
CA VAL A 79 4.13 2.65 -2.52
C VAL A 79 5.62 2.43 -2.43
N ILE A 80 6.19 1.88 -3.49
CA ILE A 80 7.62 1.64 -3.61
C ILE A 80 8.26 2.81 -4.32
N PHE A 81 9.30 3.37 -3.72
CA PHE A 81 10.06 4.50 -4.24
C PHE A 81 11.52 4.12 -4.50
N ALA A 82 12.05 4.62 -5.61
CA ALA A 82 13.49 4.77 -5.80
C ALA A 82 13.93 6.17 -5.35
N GLY A 83 15.09 6.25 -4.71
CA GLY A 83 15.75 7.52 -4.45
C GLY A 83 16.83 7.82 -5.49
N ASP A 84 16.67 8.89 -6.27
CA ASP A 84 17.72 9.40 -7.15
C ASP A 84 18.02 10.87 -6.86
N ARG A 85 19.30 11.19 -6.60
CA ARG A 85 19.80 12.56 -6.32
C ARG A 85 18.94 13.34 -5.33
N GLY A 86 18.45 12.67 -4.28
CA GLY A 86 17.63 13.28 -3.23
C GLY A 86 16.12 13.38 -3.54
N ARG A 87 15.67 12.93 -4.72
CA ARG A 87 14.24 12.91 -5.11
C ARG A 87 13.68 11.50 -5.02
N LEU A 88 12.44 11.40 -4.54
CA LEU A 88 11.66 10.16 -4.54
C LEU A 88 10.93 10.01 -5.87
N THR A 89 11.11 8.87 -6.52
CA THR A 89 10.38 8.49 -7.74
C THR A 89 9.58 7.22 -7.46
N VAL A 90 8.29 7.23 -7.76
CA VAL A 90 7.44 6.05 -7.60
C VAL A 90 7.84 4.98 -8.62
N LEU A 91 8.18 3.79 -8.15
CA LEU A 91 8.38 2.60 -8.97
C LEU A 91 7.10 1.78 -9.10
N GLN A 92 6.36 1.66 -7.99
CA GLN A 92 5.23 0.74 -7.91
C GLN A 92 4.20 1.20 -6.88
N SER A 93 2.93 0.97 -7.18
CA SER A 93 1.84 0.99 -6.20
C SER A 93 1.34 -0.43 -6.00
N ILE A 94 1.25 -0.83 -4.74
CA ILE A 94 0.78 -2.15 -4.30
C ILE A 94 -0.58 -1.96 -3.65
N THR A 95 -1.53 -2.78 -4.08
CA THR A 95 -2.85 -2.91 -3.45
C THR A 95 -3.10 -4.38 -3.11
N PRO A 96 -3.89 -4.68 -2.07
CA PRO A 96 -4.25 -6.05 -1.75
C PRO A 96 -4.83 -6.79 -2.95
N ARG A 97 -4.50 -8.08 -3.09
CA ARG A 97 -4.99 -8.95 -4.17
C ARG A 97 -5.99 -9.99 -3.68
N GLN A 98 -6.00 -10.28 -2.38
CA GLN A 98 -6.96 -11.14 -1.71
C GLN A 98 -8.01 -10.28 -1.01
N GLN A 99 -9.03 -9.81 -1.74
CA GLN A 99 -10.13 -9.03 -1.18
C GLN A 99 -11.48 -9.72 -1.47
N PRO A 100 -12.02 -10.50 -0.53
CA PRO A 100 -13.35 -11.06 -0.71
C PRO A 100 -14.42 -9.95 -0.77
N PRO A 101 -15.43 -10.07 -1.65
CA PRO A 101 -16.51 -9.09 -1.74
C PRO A 101 -17.28 -8.95 -0.43
N GLY A 102 -17.68 -7.70 -0.12
CA GLY A 102 -18.47 -7.39 1.08
C GLY A 102 -17.73 -7.53 2.41
N GLN A 103 -16.42 -7.77 2.38
CA GLN A 103 -15.57 -7.80 3.57
C GLN A 103 -14.86 -6.47 3.78
N ARG A 104 -14.38 -6.26 5.02
CA ARG A 104 -13.51 -5.13 5.37
C ARG A 104 -12.25 -5.11 4.48
N PRO A 105 -11.62 -3.94 4.27
CA PRO A 105 -10.44 -3.85 3.43
C PRO A 105 -9.30 -4.70 3.98
N THR A 106 -8.63 -5.41 3.10
CA THR A 106 -7.48 -6.26 3.40
C THR A 106 -6.29 -5.40 3.76
N LEU A 107 -5.63 -5.72 4.87
CA LEU A 107 -4.47 -5.00 5.35
C LEU A 107 -3.23 -5.54 4.63
N LEU A 108 -2.30 -4.65 4.30
CA LEU A 108 -0.94 -5.06 3.98
C LEU A 108 -0.16 -5.15 5.30
N SER A 109 0.63 -6.21 5.44
CA SER A 109 1.46 -6.46 6.61
C SER A 109 2.93 -6.34 6.24
N GLU A 110 3.64 -7.46 6.13
CA GLU A 110 5.06 -7.46 5.80
C GLU A 110 5.30 -7.13 4.32
N VAL A 111 6.24 -6.22 4.04
CA VAL A 111 6.72 -5.92 2.69
C VAL A 111 8.20 -6.30 2.61
N ARG A 112 8.51 -7.33 1.82
CA ARG A 112 9.88 -7.76 1.55
C ARG A 112 10.27 -7.39 0.13
N MET A 113 11.37 -6.68 0.00
CA MET A 113 11.90 -6.20 -1.27
C MET A 113 13.19 -6.95 -1.58
N GLU A 114 13.14 -7.79 -2.60
CA GLU A 114 14.26 -8.59 -3.09
C GLU A 114 14.48 -8.31 -4.58
N ARG A 115 15.65 -8.70 -5.10
CA ARG A 115 16.00 -8.46 -6.49
C ARG A 115 14.90 -8.93 -7.46
N GLY A 116 14.32 -7.99 -8.19
CA GLY A 116 13.29 -8.19 -9.20
C GLY A 116 11.88 -8.46 -8.67
N ARG A 117 11.65 -8.44 -7.34
CA ARG A 117 10.33 -8.71 -6.77
C ARG A 117 10.07 -8.07 -5.42
N THR A 118 8.79 -7.78 -5.18
CA THR A 118 8.27 -7.39 -3.87
C THR A 118 7.28 -8.44 -3.40
N GLU A 119 7.55 -9.06 -2.26
CA GLU A 119 6.62 -9.96 -1.59
C GLU A 119 5.86 -9.18 -0.52
N VAL A 120 4.52 -9.30 -0.53
CA VAL A 120 3.66 -8.59 0.39
C VAL A 120 2.72 -9.57 1.09
N GLY A 121 2.74 -9.54 2.42
CA GLY A 121 1.79 -10.25 3.27
C GLY A 121 0.46 -9.50 3.32
N GLU A 122 -0.63 -10.23 3.16
CA GLU A 122 -2.00 -9.72 3.17
C GLU A 122 -2.80 -10.37 4.31
N LEU A 123 -3.43 -9.54 5.13
CA LEU A 123 -4.33 -9.96 6.21
C LEU A 123 -5.77 -9.64 5.81
N TRP A 124 -6.55 -10.67 5.50
CA TRP A 124 -7.88 -10.53 4.93
C TRP A 124 -8.95 -11.14 5.83
N TYR A 125 -10.15 -10.54 5.78
CA TYR A 125 -11.27 -10.93 6.62
C TYR A 125 -12.06 -12.07 6.00
N ARG A 126 -12.27 -13.14 6.76
CA ARG A 126 -13.15 -14.24 6.37
C ARG A 126 -14.62 -13.83 6.57
N PRO A 127 -15.59 -14.47 5.89
CA PRO A 127 -17.00 -14.08 5.95
C PRO A 127 -17.65 -14.02 7.34
N ARG A 128 -17.06 -14.69 8.35
CA ARG A 128 -17.57 -14.70 9.73
C ARG A 128 -16.88 -13.65 10.63
N GLU A 129 -16.03 -12.80 10.08
CA GLU A 129 -15.17 -11.84 10.80
C GLU A 129 -15.65 -10.40 10.65
N ALA A 130 -16.92 -10.17 10.97
CA ALA A 130 -17.54 -8.86 10.79
C ALA A 130 -17.06 -7.80 11.80
N THR A 131 -16.64 -8.22 13.01
CA THR A 131 -16.47 -7.31 14.15
C THR A 131 -15.03 -7.10 14.58
N CYS A 132 -14.14 -8.11 14.48
CA CYS A 132 -12.72 -7.89 14.71
C CYS A 132 -11.85 -8.89 13.97
N CYS A 133 -10.80 -8.29 13.42
CA CYS A 133 -9.48 -8.83 13.16
C CYS A 133 -9.41 -9.94 12.11
N PRO A 134 -8.62 -9.73 11.03
CA PRO A 134 -8.48 -10.72 9.98
C PRO A 134 -7.75 -11.96 10.53
N THR A 135 -8.26 -13.15 10.24
CA THR A 135 -7.49 -14.40 10.47
C THR A 135 -7.03 -15.06 9.17
N GLY A 136 -7.53 -14.59 8.03
CA GLY A 136 -7.03 -15.00 6.73
C GLY A 136 -5.67 -14.38 6.47
N THR A 137 -4.72 -15.19 5.99
CA THR A 137 -3.42 -14.71 5.54
C THR A 137 -3.17 -15.14 4.10
N ALA A 138 -2.54 -14.26 3.32
CA ALA A 138 -2.07 -14.56 1.99
C ALA A 138 -0.75 -13.85 1.73
N VAL A 139 -0.05 -14.30 0.68
CA VAL A 139 1.17 -13.66 0.18
C VAL A 139 0.98 -13.38 -1.30
N THR A 140 1.24 -12.13 -1.70
CA THR A 140 1.28 -11.72 -3.11
C THR A 140 2.70 -11.33 -3.48
N VAL A 141 3.21 -11.95 -4.55
CA VAL A 141 4.49 -11.58 -5.15
C VAL A 141 4.25 -10.67 -6.33
N TRP A 142 4.82 -9.49 -6.30
CA TRP A 142 4.85 -8.55 -7.40
C TRP A 142 6.20 -8.61 -8.09
N VAL A 143 6.20 -8.90 -9.38
CA VAL A 143 7.44 -8.96 -10.17
C VAL A 143 7.67 -7.61 -10.83
N LEU A 144 8.88 -7.09 -10.70
CA LEU A 144 9.32 -5.92 -11.44
C LEU A 144 9.60 -6.34 -12.90
N GLY A 145 8.67 -6.03 -13.80
CA GLY A 145 8.85 -6.18 -15.25
C GLY A 145 9.37 -4.90 -15.89
N ASP A 146 9.30 -4.79 -17.23
CA ASP A 146 9.77 -3.66 -18.05
C ASP A 146 9.01 -2.34 -17.78
N GLY A 147 9.17 -1.78 -16.57
CA GLY A 147 8.56 -0.52 -16.13
C GLY A 147 7.14 -0.63 -15.59
N ARG A 148 6.55 -1.83 -15.50
CA ARG A 148 5.27 -2.05 -14.80
C ARG A 148 5.31 -3.29 -13.91
N PRO A 149 5.06 -3.13 -12.60
CA PRO A 149 5.00 -4.25 -11.68
C PRO A 149 3.75 -5.08 -11.95
N THR A 150 3.93 -6.40 -12.01
CA THR A 150 2.84 -7.34 -12.28
C THR A 150 2.61 -8.26 -11.08
N PRO A 151 1.41 -8.28 -10.48
CA PRO A 151 1.12 -9.18 -9.38
C PRO A 151 0.93 -10.61 -9.89
N ARG A 152 1.52 -11.57 -9.19
CA ARG A 152 1.10 -12.98 -9.30
C ARG A 152 -0.21 -13.18 -8.53
N PRO A 153 -0.98 -14.25 -8.82
CA PRO A 153 -2.13 -14.60 -8.00
C PRO A 153 -1.73 -14.74 -6.52
N PRO A 154 -2.54 -14.22 -5.58
CA PRO A 154 -2.26 -14.33 -4.15
C PRO A 154 -2.25 -15.81 -3.74
N ARG A 155 -1.26 -16.20 -2.94
CA ARG A 155 -1.19 -17.53 -2.33
C ARG A 155 -1.75 -17.46 -0.92
N ILE A 156 -2.87 -18.13 -0.66
CA ILE A 156 -3.44 -18.24 0.69
C ILE A 156 -2.50 -19.08 1.56
N THR A 157 -2.20 -18.59 2.76
CA THR A 157 -1.26 -19.21 3.71
C THR A 157 -1.92 -19.71 5.00
N SER A 158 -3.07 -19.14 5.35
CA SER A 158 -4.01 -19.63 6.37
C SER A 158 -5.39 -19.13 6.01
#